data_AF-A0A6A6V4U3-F1
#
_entry.id   AF-A0A6A6V4U3-F1
#
_cell.length_a   1.000
_cell.length_b   1.000
_cell.length_c   1.000
_cell.angle_alpha   90.00
_cell.angle_beta   90.00
_cell.angle_gamma   90.00
#
_symmetry.space_group_name_H-M   'P 1'
#
loop_
_entity.id
_entity.type
_entity.pdbx_description
1 polymer ?
#
loop_
_entity_poly.entity_id
_entity_poly.type
_entity_poly.pdbx_seq_one_letter_code
_entity_poly.pdbx_strand_id
1 'polypeptide(L)'
;MNTNGDTNMNNVILVAHYGTNHDHVYLMKTMISWGVEPPQVRFGDSLALFKMMKGMNTRANLSTLVAMYAPWVEFIPHDADSEARALRCVVMTEFPNVRLASMVFSISHQEYMKRTGLDMHEAVSVYAFAENSMFVDPDLDELTGSIASSE
;
A
#
# COMPACT_ATOMS: atom_id res chain seq x y z
N MET A 1 21.70 25.59 10.50
CA MET A 1 20.59 25.96 9.60
C MET A 1 19.49 24.96 9.88
N ASN A 2 18.47 25.34 10.65
CA ASN A 2 17.41 24.43 11.07
C ASN A 2 16.38 24.43 9.92
N THR A 3 16.47 23.47 9.01
CA THR A 3 15.38 23.26 8.05
C THR A 3 14.24 22.68 8.87
N ASN A 4 13.30 23.52 9.33
CA ASN A 4 11.97 23.04 9.72
C ASN A 4 11.54 22.16 8.54
N GLY A 5 11.52 20.83 8.76
CA GLY A 5 11.44 19.85 7.69
C GLY A 5 10.29 20.17 6.75
N ASP A 6 10.44 19.77 5.49
CA ASP A 6 9.38 19.93 4.50
C ASP A 6 8.13 19.19 4.98
N THR A 7 7.10 19.95 5.40
CA THR A 7 5.84 19.40 5.91
C THR A 7 4.83 19.13 4.79
N ASN A 8 5.18 19.42 3.53
CA ASN A 8 4.28 19.21 2.42
C ASN A 8 4.29 17.73 2.02
N MET A 9 3.19 17.03 2.31
CA MET A 9 3.04 15.61 1.98
C MET A 9 3.11 15.31 0.48
N ASN A 10 2.85 16.29 -0.40
CA ASN A 10 3.08 16.14 -1.84
C ASN A 10 4.57 16.03 -2.22
N ASN A 11 5.49 16.34 -1.31
CA ASN A 11 6.92 16.12 -1.52
C ASN A 11 7.37 14.73 -1.07
N VAL A 12 6.49 13.95 -0.44
CA VAL A 12 6.71 12.54 -0.09
C VAL A 12 6.20 11.66 -1.23
N ILE A 13 7.04 10.72 -1.66
CA ILE A 13 6.73 9.76 -2.73
C ILE A 13 6.86 8.35 -2.17
N LEU A 14 5.76 7.60 -2.16
CA LEU A 14 5.78 6.16 -1.90
C LEU A 14 6.11 5.43 -3.20
N VAL A 15 7.28 4.81 -3.25
CA VAL A 15 7.74 4.06 -4.41
C VAL A 15 7.59 2.58 -4.13
N ALA A 16 6.92 1.88 -5.05
CA ALA A 16 6.83 0.43 -5.06
C ALA A 16 7.18 -0.10 -6.46
N HIS A 17 7.50 -1.39 -6.55
CA HIS A 17 7.78 -2.04 -7.82
C HIS A 17 6.51 -2.69 -8.35
N TYR A 18 5.98 -2.22 -9.49
CA TYR A 18 4.62 -2.57 -9.94
C TYR A 18 3.52 -2.08 -8.98
N GLY A 19 3.84 -1.06 -8.17
CA GLY A 19 3.00 -0.58 -7.08
C GLY A 19 1.64 -0.05 -7.53
N THR A 20 1.56 0.57 -8.71
CA THR A 20 0.31 1.19 -9.21
C THR A 20 -0.83 0.19 -9.32
N ASN A 21 -0.51 -1.07 -9.60
CA ASN A 21 -1.48 -2.16 -9.79
C ASN A 21 -1.50 -3.17 -8.64
N HIS A 22 -0.63 -3.03 -7.64
CA HIS A 22 -0.49 -4.00 -6.57
C HIS A 22 -0.35 -3.32 -5.21
N ASP A 23 0.87 -2.95 -4.81
CA ASP A 23 1.16 -2.51 -3.43
C ASP A 23 0.39 -1.26 -3.02
N HIS A 24 0.31 -0.26 -3.90
CA HIS A 24 -0.41 0.97 -3.60
C HIS A 24 -1.92 0.73 -3.52
N VAL A 25 -2.47 -0.14 -4.39
CA VAL A 25 -3.90 -0.49 -4.38
C VAL A 25 -4.23 -1.22 -3.08
N TYR A 26 -3.40 -2.20 -2.72
CA TYR A 26 -3.59 -2.99 -1.51
C TYR A 26 -3.49 -2.14 -0.25
N LEU A 27 -2.50 -1.24 -0.18
CA LEU A 27 -2.35 -0.30 0.92
C LEU A 27 -3.59 0.60 1.07
N MET A 28 -3.99 1.29 -0.01
CA MET A 28 -5.14 2.19 0.03
C MET A 28 -6.43 1.46 0.40
N LYS A 29 -6.70 0.30 -0.22
CA LYS A 29 -7.90 -0.50 0.10
C LYS A 29 -7.92 -0.93 1.55
N THR A 30 -6.78 -1.38 2.07
CA THR A 30 -6.66 -1.78 3.47
C THR A 30 -6.96 -0.60 4.38
N MET A 31 -6.32 0.55 4.17
CA MET A 31 -6.57 1.75 4.98
C MET A 31 -8.05 2.16 4.98
N ILE A 32 -8.67 2.26 3.79
CA ILE A 32 -10.08 2.65 3.64
C ILE A 32 -11.02 1.64 4.33
N SER A 33 -10.76 0.33 4.17
CA SER A 33 -11.58 -0.71 4.79
C SER A 33 -11.52 -0.71 6.32
N TRP A 34 -10.43 -0.19 6.90
CA TRP A 34 -10.25 -0.01 8.34
C TRP A 34 -10.64 1.39 8.82
N GLY A 35 -11.25 2.22 7.96
CA GLY A 35 -11.63 3.59 8.28
C GLY A 35 -10.44 4.53 8.55
N VAL A 36 -9.24 4.16 8.09
CA VAL A 36 -8.04 4.99 8.19
C VAL A 36 -7.94 5.86 6.93
N GLU A 37 -7.85 7.18 7.11
CA GLU A 37 -7.67 8.10 6.01
C GLU A 37 -6.31 7.85 5.31
N PRO A 38 -6.29 7.57 4.00
CA PRO A 38 -5.04 7.35 3.31
C PRO A 38 -4.20 8.64 3.21
N PRO A 39 -2.86 8.53 3.25
CA PRO A 39 -2.00 9.70 3.29
C PRO A 39 -2.02 10.45 1.95
N GLN A 40 -2.02 11.78 2.03
CA GLN A 40 -2.00 12.69 0.88
C GLN A 40 -0.58 12.82 0.28
N VAL A 41 -0.03 11.70 -0.15
CA VAL A 41 1.32 11.57 -0.74
C VAL A 41 1.25 11.33 -2.25
N ARG A 42 2.41 11.29 -2.89
CA ARG A 42 2.53 10.84 -4.28
C ARG A 42 2.85 9.36 -4.34
N PHE A 43 2.36 8.68 -5.38
CA PHE A 43 2.60 7.27 -5.63
C PHE A 43 3.48 7.10 -6.85
N GLY A 44 4.63 6.46 -6.69
CA GLY A 44 5.60 6.18 -7.75
C GLY A 44 5.68 4.69 -8.08
N ASP A 45 5.96 4.38 -9.34
CA ASP A 45 6.14 3.01 -9.83
C ASP A 45 7.53 2.84 -10.44
N SER A 46 8.38 2.10 -9.73
CA SER A 46 9.75 1.85 -10.20
C SER A 46 9.78 0.98 -11.46
N LEU A 47 8.77 0.12 -11.71
CA LEU A 47 8.72 -0.67 -12.94
C LEU A 47 8.54 0.25 -14.16
N ALA A 48 7.64 1.23 -14.05
CA ALA A 48 7.45 2.23 -15.09
C ALA A 48 8.71 3.08 -15.29
N LEU A 49 9.36 3.48 -14.18
CA LEU A 49 10.61 4.23 -14.20
C LEU A 49 11.70 3.49 -15.00
N PHE A 50 11.94 2.20 -14.71
CA PHE A 50 12.95 1.39 -15.42
C PHE A 50 12.58 1.16 -16.89
N LYS A 51 11.31 0.87 -17.20
CA LYS A 51 10.85 0.72 -18.58
C LYS A 51 11.08 1.98 -19.41
N MET A 52 10.68 3.13 -18.87
CA MET A 52 10.66 4.40 -19.61
C MET A 52 12.02 5.07 -19.68
N MET A 53 12.78 5.09 -18.58
CA MET A 53 14.08 5.79 -18.55
C MET A 53 15.25 4.92 -18.99
N LYS A 54 15.15 3.58 -18.86
CA LYS A 54 16.22 2.65 -19.22
C LYS A 54 15.90 1.77 -20.42
N GLY A 55 14.70 1.92 -21.02
CA GLY A 55 14.27 1.12 -22.15
C GLY A 55 14.07 -0.37 -21.82
N MET A 56 13.91 -0.70 -20.53
CA MET A 56 13.83 -2.08 -20.05
C MET A 56 12.45 -2.69 -20.25
N ASN A 57 12.03 -2.82 -21.51
CA ASN A 57 10.71 -3.36 -21.87
C ASN A 57 10.55 -4.85 -21.48
N THR A 58 11.67 -5.56 -21.35
CA THR A 58 11.74 -6.93 -20.83
C THR A 58 12.73 -6.98 -19.66
N ARG A 59 12.59 -7.96 -18.76
CA ARG A 59 13.51 -8.20 -17.62
C ARG A 59 13.60 -7.07 -16.58
N ALA A 60 12.56 -6.27 -16.43
CA ALA A 60 12.48 -5.24 -15.41
C ALA A 60 11.89 -5.75 -14.07
N ASN A 61 11.87 -7.07 -13.80
CA ASN A 61 11.48 -7.57 -12.48
C ASN A 61 12.58 -7.29 -11.45
N LEU A 62 12.19 -7.15 -10.18
CA LEU A 62 13.09 -6.74 -9.11
C LEU A 62 14.33 -7.64 -8.98
N SER A 63 14.17 -8.97 -9.03
CA SER A 63 15.31 -9.90 -8.92
C SER A 63 16.37 -9.69 -10.02
N THR A 64 15.92 -9.42 -11.25
CA THR A 64 16.83 -9.12 -12.37
C THR A 64 17.52 -7.78 -12.14
N LEU A 65 16.76 -6.76 -11.72
CA LEU A 65 17.31 -5.43 -11.42
C LEU A 65 18.36 -5.48 -10.30
N VAL A 66 18.12 -6.27 -9.25
CA VAL A 66 19.08 -6.49 -8.16
C VAL A 66 20.36 -7.12 -8.70
N ALA A 67 20.26 -8.19 -9.49
CA ALA A 67 21.43 -8.84 -10.07
C ALA A 67 22.28 -7.90 -10.95
N MET A 68 21.63 -6.93 -11.64
CA MET A 68 22.32 -5.98 -12.52
C MET A 68 22.91 -4.78 -11.77
N TYR A 69 22.15 -4.20 -10.84
CA TYR A 69 22.45 -2.88 -10.27
C TYR A 69 22.80 -2.89 -8.79
N ALA A 70 22.55 -4.00 -8.09
CA ALA A 70 22.87 -4.14 -6.68
C ALA A 70 23.26 -5.60 -6.31
N PRO A 71 24.17 -6.27 -7.04
CA PRO A 71 24.50 -7.68 -6.79
C PRO A 71 25.14 -7.96 -5.43
N TRP A 72 25.57 -6.91 -4.71
CA TRP A 72 26.11 -6.99 -3.36
C TRP A 72 25.05 -6.96 -2.26
N VAL A 73 23.78 -6.76 -2.60
CA VAL A 73 22.68 -6.72 -1.63
C VAL A 73 22.15 -8.14 -1.41
N GLU A 74 22.04 -8.54 -0.14
CA GLU A 74 21.33 -9.75 0.23
C GLU A 74 19.84 -9.59 -0.12
N PHE A 75 19.35 -10.47 -0.98
CA PHE A 75 18.01 -10.39 -1.53
C PHE A 75 17.28 -11.71 -1.31
N ILE A 76 16.27 -11.67 -0.45
CA ILE A 76 15.33 -12.75 -0.19
C ILE A 76 14.05 -12.41 -0.95
N PRO A 77 13.73 -13.12 -2.04
CA PRO A 77 12.51 -12.89 -2.80
C PRO A 77 11.27 -13.09 -1.93
N HIS A 78 10.25 -12.27 -2.15
CA HIS A 78 8.96 -12.30 -1.43
C HIS A 78 9.01 -11.98 0.07
N ASP A 79 10.15 -11.55 0.60
CA ASP A 79 10.24 -10.91 1.92
C ASP A 79 10.08 -9.40 1.75
N ALA A 80 8.99 -8.82 2.29
CA ALA A 80 8.61 -7.43 2.02
C ALA A 80 9.72 -6.42 2.39
N ASP A 81 10.41 -6.66 3.50
CA ASP A 81 11.47 -5.78 3.98
C ASP A 81 12.75 -5.94 3.13
N SER A 82 13.13 -7.17 2.80
CA SER A 82 14.23 -7.44 1.85
C SER A 82 13.96 -6.84 0.47
N GLU A 83 12.75 -6.99 -0.07
CA GLU A 83 12.39 -6.45 -1.39
C GLU A 83 12.38 -4.91 -1.38
N ALA A 84 11.88 -4.28 -0.31
CA ALA A 84 11.90 -2.83 -0.17
C ALA A 84 13.33 -2.28 -0.08
N ARG A 85 14.21 -2.91 0.70
CA ARG A 85 15.63 -2.54 0.78
C ARG A 85 16.34 -2.71 -0.57
N ALA A 86 16.12 -3.85 -1.21
CA ALA A 86 16.71 -4.14 -2.51
C ALA A 86 16.25 -3.15 -3.57
N LEU A 87 14.95 -2.82 -3.61
CA LEU A 87 14.40 -1.79 -4.49
C LEU A 87 15.04 -0.43 -4.24
N ARG A 88 15.18 -0.02 -2.98
CA ARG A 88 15.86 1.22 -2.61
C ARG A 88 17.29 1.25 -3.14
N CYS A 89 18.06 0.18 -2.94
CA CYS A 89 19.43 0.08 -3.44
C CYS A 89 19.49 0.18 -4.96
N VAL A 90 18.65 -0.57 -5.67
CA VAL A 90 18.57 -0.55 -7.14
C VAL A 90 18.27 0.85 -7.67
N VAL A 91 17.27 1.54 -7.12
CA VAL A 91 16.89 2.88 -7.56
C VAL A 91 17.99 3.91 -7.23
N MET A 92 18.59 3.83 -6.04
CA MET A 92 19.64 4.76 -5.61
C MET A 92 20.94 4.57 -6.38
N THR A 93 21.28 3.34 -6.77
CA THR A 93 22.44 3.07 -7.62
C THR A 93 22.22 3.61 -9.02
N GLU A 94 21.05 3.36 -9.61
CA GLU A 94 20.88 3.54 -11.05
C GLU A 94 20.43 4.95 -11.46
N PHE A 95 19.82 5.71 -10.56
CA PHE A 95 19.33 7.06 -10.84
C PHE A 95 20.12 8.12 -10.05
N PRO A 96 21.04 8.86 -10.68
CA PRO A 96 21.83 9.90 -10.00
C PRO A 96 20.99 11.01 -9.36
N ASN A 97 19.81 11.28 -9.91
CA ASN A 97 18.83 12.20 -9.35
C ASN A 97 17.51 11.47 -9.07
N VAL A 98 17.53 10.64 -8.02
CA VAL A 98 16.35 9.86 -7.58
C VAL A 98 15.13 10.74 -7.34
N ARG A 99 15.32 11.95 -6.80
CA ARG A 99 14.21 12.87 -6.55
C ARG A 99 13.50 13.25 -7.84
N LEU A 100 14.23 13.70 -8.85
CA LEU A 100 13.65 14.08 -10.14
C LEU A 100 13.02 12.86 -10.83
N ALA A 101 13.73 11.74 -10.85
CA ALA A 101 13.25 10.48 -11.44
C ALA A 101 11.93 10.03 -10.81
N SER A 102 11.87 9.98 -9.48
CA SER A 102 10.67 9.58 -8.74
C SER A 102 9.53 10.59 -8.92
N MET A 103 9.84 11.89 -8.98
CA MET A 103 8.82 12.93 -9.14
C MET A 103 8.13 12.83 -10.52
N VAL A 104 8.91 12.66 -11.60
CA VAL A 104 8.40 12.54 -12.98
C VAL A 104 7.50 11.31 -13.14
N PHE A 105 7.84 10.20 -12.48
CA PHE A 105 7.09 8.94 -12.54
C PHE A 105 6.19 8.71 -11.34
N SER A 106 5.76 9.79 -10.69
CA SER A 106 4.78 9.74 -9.61
C SER A 106 3.50 10.48 -9.97
N ILE A 107 2.40 10.01 -9.40
CA ILE A 107 1.08 10.63 -9.52
C ILE A 107 0.62 11.10 -8.14
N SER A 108 -0.14 12.19 -8.10
CA SER A 108 -0.70 12.69 -6.85
C SER A 108 -1.73 11.71 -6.29
N HIS A 109 -1.96 11.76 -4.97
CA HIS A 109 -3.00 10.98 -4.31
C HIS A 109 -4.36 11.11 -5.02
N GLN A 110 -4.83 12.34 -5.24
CA GLN A 110 -6.14 12.57 -5.89
C GLN A 110 -6.25 11.92 -7.28
N GLU A 111 -5.19 12.04 -8.09
CA GLU A 111 -5.18 11.42 -9.42
C GLU A 111 -5.10 9.90 -9.33
N TYR A 112 -4.35 9.36 -8.36
CA TYR A 112 -4.27 7.93 -8.12
C TYR A 112 -5.63 7.33 -7.72
N MET A 113 -6.31 7.96 -6.76
CA MET A 113 -7.64 7.54 -6.30
C MET A 113 -8.63 7.48 -7.46
N LYS A 114 -8.67 8.55 -8.27
CA LYS A 114 -9.53 8.63 -9.46
C LYS A 114 -9.23 7.55 -10.50
N ARG A 115 -7.95 7.29 -10.79
CA ARG A 115 -7.56 6.29 -11.81
C ARG A 115 -7.84 4.86 -11.39
N THR A 116 -7.84 4.60 -10.09
CA THR A 116 -8.05 3.26 -9.52
C THR A 116 -9.50 3.04 -9.12
N GLY A 117 -10.36 4.07 -9.17
CA GLY A 117 -11.74 4.03 -8.68
C GLY A 117 -11.83 3.91 -7.16
N LEU A 118 -10.73 4.19 -6.44
CA LEU A 118 -10.69 4.11 -4.98
C LEU A 118 -11.40 5.27 -4.31
N ASP A 119 -11.64 6.36 -5.02
CA ASP A 119 -12.48 7.49 -4.61
C ASP A 119 -13.96 7.12 -4.50
N MET A 120 -14.38 6.02 -5.12
CA MET A 120 -15.75 5.49 -5.04
C MET A 120 -16.00 4.68 -3.76
N HIS A 121 -14.97 4.35 -3.00
CA HIS A 121 -15.10 3.64 -1.74
C HIS A 121 -15.27 4.66 -0.60
N GLU A 122 -16.49 4.78 -0.07
CA GLU A 122 -16.69 5.49 1.19
C GLU A 122 -15.99 4.72 2.32
N ALA A 123 -15.25 5.43 3.18
CA ALA A 123 -14.69 4.83 4.37
C ALA A 123 -15.84 4.28 5.22
N VAL A 124 -15.85 2.96 5.43
CA VAL A 124 -16.82 2.36 6.35
C VAL A 124 -16.46 2.87 7.73
N SER A 125 -17.32 3.71 8.31
CA SER A 125 -17.11 4.24 9.65
C SER A 125 -16.98 3.07 10.62
N VAL A 126 -15.83 2.96 11.30
CA VAL A 126 -15.59 1.93 12.32
C VAL A 126 -16.60 2.07 13.49
N TYR A 127 -17.21 3.25 13.64
CA TYR A 127 -18.31 3.47 14.59
C TYR A 127 -19.61 2.76 14.22
N ALA A 128 -19.86 2.47 12.93
CA ALA A 128 -21.07 1.75 12.52
C ALA A 128 -21.05 0.27 12.95
N PHE A 129 -19.87 -0.32 13.15
CA PHE A 129 -19.76 -1.70 13.66
C PHE A 129 -19.97 -1.79 15.18
N ALA A 130 -19.71 -0.71 15.93
CA ALA A 130 -19.95 -0.68 17.37
C ALA A 130 -21.46 -0.64 17.68
N GLU A 131 -22.26 0.09 16.90
CA GLU A 131 -23.71 0.23 17.11
C GLU A 131 -24.51 -1.03 16.75
N ASN A 132 -24.05 -1.84 15.79
CA ASN A 132 -24.73 -3.09 15.41
C ASN A 132 -24.44 -4.28 16.33
N SER A 133 -23.56 -4.14 17.33
CA SER A 133 -23.27 -5.20 18.32
C SER A 133 -24.15 -5.16 19.57
N MET A 134 -25.06 -4.19 19.69
CA MET A 134 -25.90 -3.98 20.88
C MET A 134 -27.36 -4.48 20.77
N PHE A 135 -27.79 -5.04 19.64
CA PHE A 135 -29.09 -5.72 19.56
C PHE A 135 -28.92 -7.21 19.84
N VAL A 136 -28.77 -7.55 21.12
CA VAL A 136 -29.08 -8.88 21.63
C VAL A 136 -30.60 -8.93 21.79
N ASP A 137 -31.27 -9.73 20.96
CA ASP A 137 -32.69 -10.09 21.13
C ASP A 137 -32.90 -10.67 22.54
N PRO A 138 -33.80 -10.11 23.38
CA PRO A 138 -34.01 -10.62 24.73
C PRO A 138 -34.95 -11.83 24.81
N ASP A 139 -35.43 -12.40 23.70
CA ASP A 139 -36.44 -13.47 23.71
C ASP A 139 -35.85 -14.88 23.49
N LEU A 140 -34.85 -15.26 24.29
CA LEU A 140 -34.35 -16.65 24.37
C LEU A 140 -34.43 -17.23 25.80
N ASP A 141 -35.47 -16.87 26.55
CA ASP A 141 -35.72 -17.39 27.91
C ASP A 141 -36.88 -18.40 28.04
N GLU A 142 -37.40 -18.95 26.92
CA GLU A 142 -38.38 -20.05 26.98
C GLU A 142 -38.04 -21.17 26.00
N LEU A 143 -37.07 -22.03 26.33
CA LEU A 143 -36.98 -23.40 25.79
C LEU A 143 -36.02 -24.28 26.62
N THR A 144 -36.14 -24.26 27.95
CA THR A 144 -35.59 -25.31 28.82
C THR A 144 -36.64 -25.80 29.83
N GLY A 145 -37.78 -26.22 29.30
CA GLY A 145 -38.82 -26.91 30.07
C GLY A 145 -38.67 -28.44 29.98
N SER A 146 -38.27 -29.05 31.09
CA SER A 146 -38.58 -30.43 31.50
C SER A 146 -37.93 -31.61 30.75
N ILE A 147 -36.81 -32.09 31.28
CA ILE A 147 -36.56 -33.54 31.36
C ILE A 147 -36.53 -33.89 32.84
N ALA A 148 -37.65 -34.39 33.35
CA ALA A 148 -37.74 -35.09 34.62
C ALA A 148 -38.30 -36.49 34.38
N SER A 149 -37.60 -37.45 34.96
CA SER A 149 -37.76 -38.90 34.95
C SER A 149 -39.03 -39.44 35.65
N SER A 150 -39.69 -40.42 35.03
CA SER A 150 -40.39 -41.61 35.59
C SER A 150 -41.14 -42.28 34.41
N GLU A 151 -41.15 -43.58 34.15
CA GLU A 151 -40.86 -44.83 34.90
C GLU A 151 -40.00 -45.80 34.07
#